data_AF-A0A2S7X164-F1
#
_entry.id   AF-A0A2S7X164-F1
#
_cell.length_a   1.000
_cell.length_b   1.000
_cell.length_c   1.000
_cell.angle_alpha   90.00
_cell.angle_beta   90.00
_cell.angle_gamma   90.00
#
_symmetry.space_group_name_H-M   'P 1'
#
loop_
_entity.id
_entity.type
_entity.pdbx_description
1 polymer ?
#
loop_
_entity_poly.entity_id
_entity_poly.type
_entity_poly.pdbx_seq_one_letter_code
_entity_poly.pdbx_strand_id
1 'polypeptide(L)' 'MTRKRKNHSIEFKAKVALAAAKGDKTVAELAQKYNLNANQI' A
#
# COMPACT_ATOMS: atom_id res chain seq x y z
N MET A 1 14.11 -18.69 8.26
CA MET A 1 14.50 -17.34 7.78
C MET A 1 13.35 -16.37 8.04
N THR A 2 13.52 -15.40 8.94
CA THR A 2 12.47 -14.44 9.29
C THR A 2 12.50 -13.23 8.35
N ARG A 3 11.53 -13.14 7.44
CA ARG A 3 11.34 -11.94 6.61
C ARG A 3 10.81 -10.83 7.54
N LYS A 4 11.66 -9.87 7.92
CA LYS A 4 11.24 -8.72 8.75
C LYS A 4 10.07 -8.00 8.08
N ARG A 5 8.98 -7.76 8.83
CA ARG A 5 7.84 -6.99 8.33
C ARG A 5 8.31 -5.57 7.98
N LYS A 6 7.99 -5.09 6.79
CA LYS A 6 8.21 -3.70 6.41
C LYS A 6 7.09 -2.86 7.03
N ASN A 7 7.45 -1.99 7.97
CA ASN A 7 6.51 -1.03 8.53
C ASN A 7 6.46 0.19 7.61
N HIS A 8 5.27 0.54 7.13
CA HIS A 8 5.04 1.74 6.34
C HIS A 8 4.36 2.80 7.21
N SER A 9 4.74 4.06 7.04
CA SER A 9 4.13 5.20 7.75
C SER A 9 2.65 5.35 7.37
N ILE A 10 1.85 5.90 8.29
CA ILE A 10 0.41 6.15 8.10
C ILE A 10 0.18 7.14 6.96
N GLU A 11 1.00 8.18 6.86
CA GLU A 11 0.93 9.17 5.77
C GLU A 11 1.12 8.53 4.39
N PHE A 12 2.03 7.56 4.30
CA PHE A 12 2.28 6.82 3.07
C PHE A 12 1.08 5.96 2.67
N LYS A 13 0.47 5.27 3.64
CA LYS A 13 -0.76 4.48 3.42
C LYS A 13 -1.92 5.36 2.96
N ALA A 14 -2.12 6.51 3.61
CA ALA A 14 -3.16 7.47 3.24
C ALA A 14 -2.98 8.00 1.80
N LYS A 15 -1.74 8.30 1.40
CA LYS A 15 -1.44 8.74 0.02
C LYS A 15 -1.76 7.64 -1.00
N VAL A 16 -1.47 6.39 -0.67
CA VAL A 16 -1.80 5.24 -1.53
C VAL A 16 -3.30 4.99 -1.58
N ALA A 17 -4.01 5.09 -0.45
CA ALA A 17 -5.47 4.97 -0.40
C ALA A 17 -6.18 6.04 -1.23
N LEU A 18 -5.71 7.30 -1.16
CA LEU A 18 -6.22 8.39 -2.00
C LEU A 18 -5.93 8.17 -3.49
N ALA A 19 -4.77 7.61 -3.84
CA ALA A 19 -4.46 7.25 -5.22
C ALA A 19 -5.34 6.11 -5.73
N ALA A 20 -5.64 5.13 -4.87
CA ALA A 20 -6.58 4.05 -5.20
C ALA A 20 -8.02 4.58 -5.36
N ALA A 21 -8.44 5.49 -4.48
CA ALA A 21 -9.76 6.11 -4.53
C ALA A 21 -9.98 6.98 -5.77
N LYS A 22 -8.91 7.57 -6.32
CA LYS A 22 -8.96 8.34 -7.56
C LYS A 22 -9.15 7.47 -8.81
N GLY A 23 -9.03 6.14 -8.70
CA GLY A 23 -9.26 5.22 -9.82
C GLY A 23 -8.12 5.10 -10.82
N ASP A 24 -7.00 5.79 -10.60
CA ASP A 24 -5.82 5.73 -11.49
C ASP A 24 -5.17 4.34 -11.49
N LYS A 25 -5.22 3.64 -10.34
CA LYS A 25 -4.66 2.29 -10.13
C LYS A 25 -5.49 1.53 -9.12
N THR A 26 -5.56 0.22 -9.32
CA THR A 26 -6.22 -0.66 -8.36
C THR A 26 -5.41 -0.76 -7.06
N VAL A 27 -6.11 -1.02 -5.95
CA VAL A 27 -5.47 -1.26 -4.63
C VAL A 27 -4.43 -2.38 -4.74
N ALA A 28 -4.70 -3.41 -5.55
CA ALA A 28 -3.82 -4.55 -5.76
C ALA A 28 -2.50 -4.19 -6.48
N GLU A 29 -2.56 -3.35 -7.52
CA GLU A 29 -1.36 -2.88 -8.23
C GLU A 29 -0.51 -1.97 -7.35
N LEU A 30 -1.15 -1.11 -6.57
CA LEU A 30 -0.46 -0.25 -5.61
C LEU A 30 0.16 -1.07 -4.48
N ALA A 31 -0.54 -2.09 -3.99
CA ALA A 31 -0.05 -3.03 -2.99
C ALA A 31 1.21 -3.76 -3.48
N GLN A 32 1.21 -4.29 -4.72
CA GLN A 32 2.39 -4.92 -5.30
C GLN A 32 3.54 -3.94 -5.50
N LYS A 33 3.26 -2.75 -6.08
CA LYS A 33 4.29 -1.75 -6.38
C LYS A 33 5.02 -1.27 -5.13
N TYR A 34 4.30 -1.10 -4.03
CA TYR A 34 4.86 -0.59 -2.78
C TYR A 34 5.15 -1.68 -1.74
N ASN A 35 4.94 -2.97 -2.09
CA ASN A 35 4.96 -4.10 -1.16
C ASN A 35 4.09 -3.86 0.09
N LEU A 36 2.98 -3.16 -0.09
CA LEU A 36 1.98 -2.94 0.94
C LEU A 36 1.06 -4.15 1.02
N ASN A 37 0.57 -4.44 2.22
CA ASN A 37 -0.55 -5.35 2.37
C ASN A 37 -1.83 -4.60 1.98
N ALA A 38 -2.61 -5.13 1.05
CA ALA A 38 -3.85 -4.50 0.58
C ALA A 38 -4.84 -4.26 1.73
N ASN A 39 -4.85 -5.11 2.75
CA ASN A 39 -5.66 -4.92 3.97
C ASN A 39 -5.19 -3.77 4.87
N GLN A 40 -4.05 -3.13 4.55
CA GLN A 40 -3.45 -2.03 5.31
C GLN A 40 -3.37 -0.71 4.51
N ILE A 41 -3.92 -0.69 3.30
CA ILE A 41 -4.14 0.52 2.49
C ILE A 41 -5.53 1.04 2.83
#